data_AF-A0A6C0NVV7-F1
#
_entry.id   AF-A0A6C0NVV7-F1
#
_cell.length_a   1.000
_cell.length_b   1.000
_cell.length_c   1.000
_cell.angle_alpha   90.00
_cell.angle_beta   90.00
_cell.angle_gamma   90.00
#
_symmetry.space_group_name_H-M   'P 1'
#
loop_
_entity.id
_entity.type
_entity.pdbx_description
1 polymer ?
#
loop_
_entity_poly.entity_id
_entity_poly.type
_entity_poly.pdbx_seq_one_letter_code
_entity_poly.pdbx_strand_id
1 'polypeptide(L)'
;MNTMYKQLMDSTGDLLYRVRIYDRNLEKSDEILQMDEAYTRMRLAFEAIDARQDNGMMERFAGKLQQMRTRLITMMEDLLHTA
;
A
#
# COMPACT_ATOMS: atom_id res chain seq x y z
N MET A 1 -6.32 7.65 -18.35
CA MET A 1 -5.95 7.53 -16.93
C MET A 1 -6.50 6.21 -16.43
N ASN A 2 -5.65 5.32 -15.93
CA ASN A 2 -6.07 3.96 -15.59
C ASN A 2 -6.76 3.91 -14.22
N THR A 3 -8.07 4.19 -14.21
CA THR A 3 -8.89 4.40 -13.00
C THR A 3 -8.80 3.25 -11.98
N MET A 4 -8.69 2.01 -12.47
CA MET A 4 -8.57 0.82 -11.63
C MET A 4 -7.31 0.86 -10.76
N TYR A 5 -6.15 1.16 -11.34
CA TYR A 5 -4.89 1.19 -10.60
C TYR A 5 -4.80 2.38 -9.64
N LYS A 6 -5.42 3.51 -10.01
CA LYS A 6 -5.54 4.65 -9.10
C LYS A 6 -6.38 4.28 -7.86
N GLN A 7 -7.52 3.61 -8.06
CA GLN A 7 -8.33 3.12 -6.94
C GLN A 7 -7.58 2.12 -6.06
N LEU A 8 -6.79 1.23 -6.66
CA LEU A 8 -5.92 0.32 -5.91
C LEU A 8 -4.89 1.08 -5.08
N MET A 9 -4.27 2.13 -5.65
CA MET A 9 -3.32 2.99 -4.94
C MET A 9 -3.96 3.71 -3.77
N ASP A 10 -5.09 4.38 -4.00
CA ASP A 10 -5.77 5.18 -2.99
C ASP A 10 -6.29 4.28 -1.85
N SER A 11 -6.87 3.12 -2.18
CA SER A 11 -7.36 2.18 -1.16
C SER A 11 -6.25 1.52 -0.34
N THR A 12 -5.10 1.19 -0.94
CA THR A 12 -3.94 0.72 -0.18
C THR A 12 -3.40 1.79 0.76
N GLY A 13 -3.38 3.06 0.34
CA GLY A 13 -2.97 4.18 1.19
C GLY A 13 -3.90 4.37 2.39
N ASP A 14 -5.22 4.30 2.18
CA ASP A 14 -6.20 4.35 3.27
C ASP A 14 -6.03 3.19 4.26
N LEU A 15 -5.79 1.98 3.76
CA LEU A 15 -5.54 0.83 4.62
C LEU A 15 -4.28 1.01 5.47
N LEU A 16 -3.18 1.47 4.88
CA LEU A 16 -1.94 1.75 5.60
C LEU A 16 -2.15 2.78 6.71
N TYR A 17 -2.89 3.85 6.43
CA TYR A 17 -3.25 4.86 7.42
C TYR A 17 -4.04 4.27 8.59
N ARG A 18 -5.03 3.41 8.30
CA ARG A 18 -5.80 2.72 9.35
C ARG A 18 -4.91 1.82 10.19
N VAL A 19 -4.11 0.95 9.57
CA VAL A 19 -3.19 0.04 10.29
C VAL A 19 -2.31 0.81 11.29
N ARG A 20 -1.77 1.97 10.87
CA ARG A 20 -0.99 2.86 11.74
C ARG A 20 -1.78 3.39 12.95
N ILE A 21 -3.07 3.68 12.81
CA ILE A 21 -3.93 4.10 13.93
C ILE A 21 -4.21 2.94 14.89
N TYR A 22 -4.36 1.73 14.36
CA TYR A 22 -4.67 0.55 15.16
C TYR A 22 -3.45 0.02 15.93
N ASP A 23 -2.22 0.25 15.46
CA ASP A 23 -0.99 -0.11 16.16
C ASP A 23 -0.68 0.84 17.35
N ARG A 24 -1.57 0.85 18.35
CA ARG A 24 -1.48 1.73 19.53
C ARG A 24 -0.25 1.48 20.39
N ASN A 25 0.21 0.23 20.44
CA ASN A 25 1.37 -0.19 21.22
C ASN A 25 2.68 -0.08 20.43
N LEU A 26 2.63 0.39 19.18
CA LEU A 26 3.79 0.53 18.28
C LEU A 26 4.52 -0.81 18.03
N GLU A 27 3.82 -1.94 18.15
CA GLU A 27 4.39 -3.29 18.01
C GLU A 27 4.79 -3.60 16.56
N LYS A 28 4.16 -2.92 15.60
CA LYS A 28 4.42 -3.07 14.16
C LYS A 28 4.99 -1.79 13.54
N SER A 29 5.35 -0.80 14.37
CA SER A 29 5.72 0.56 13.94
C SER A 29 6.85 0.59 12.89
N ASP A 30 7.92 -0.20 13.08
CA ASP A 30 9.03 -0.30 12.13
C ASP A 30 8.56 -0.85 10.77
N GLU A 31 7.73 -1.89 10.78
CA GLU A 31 7.21 -2.51 9.56
C GLU A 31 6.25 -1.55 8.82
N ILE A 32 5.40 -0.84 9.56
CA ILE A 32 4.48 0.19 9.02
C ILE A 32 5.27 1.33 8.38
N LEU A 33 6.34 1.81 9.03
CA LEU A 33 7.24 2.84 8.48
C LEU A 33 7.89 2.40 7.16
N GLN A 34 8.42 1.18 7.12
CA GLN A 34 9.00 0.64 5.89
C GLN A 34 7.97 0.53 4.76
N MET A 35 6.73 0.16 5.08
CA MET A 35 5.64 0.12 4.11
C MET A 35 5.23 1.50 3.63
N ASP A 36 5.23 2.51 4.50
CA ASP A 36 4.93 3.90 4.15
C ASP A 36 5.96 4.50 3.19
N GLU A 37 7.25 4.24 3.46
CA GLU A 37 8.34 4.62 2.55
C GLU A 37 8.24 3.90 1.21
N ALA A 38 7.91 2.60 1.22
CA ALA A 38 7.71 1.83 0.01
C ALA A 38 6.51 2.35 -0.78
N TYR A 39 5.38 2.61 -0.12
CA TYR A 39 4.16 3.14 -0.73
C TYR A 39 4.41 4.51 -1.37
N THR A 40 5.12 5.41 -0.67
CA THR A 40 5.47 6.73 -1.18
C THR A 40 6.32 6.63 -2.45
N ARG A 41 7.35 5.77 -2.46
CA ARG A 41 8.16 5.51 -3.65
C ARG A 41 7.33 4.92 -4.80
N MET A 42 6.41 4.02 -4.47
CA MET A 42 5.51 3.42 -5.45
C MET A 42 4.56 4.44 -6.05
N ARG A 43 3.99 5.34 -5.25
CA ARG A 43 3.09 6.40 -5.72
C ARG A 43 3.78 7.35 -6.71
N LEU A 44 5.03 7.75 -6.43
CA LEU A 44 5.82 8.53 -7.37
C LEU A 44 6.11 7.76 -8.68
N ALA A 45 6.43 6.46 -8.57
CA ALA A 45 6.65 5.62 -9.74
C ALA A 45 5.37 5.43 -10.58
N PHE A 46 4.20 5.32 -9.93
CA PHE A 46 2.91 5.20 -10.59
C PHE A 46 2.62 6.40 -11.50
N GLU A 47 2.85 7.62 -11.02
CA GLU A 47 2.65 8.84 -11.81
C GLU A 47 3.55 8.86 -13.05
N ALA A 48 4.81 8.42 -12.90
CA ALA A 48 5.74 8.32 -14.02
C ALA A 48 5.36 7.23 -15.03
N ILE A 49 4.82 6.09 -14.58
CA ILE A 49 4.37 4.98 -15.43
C ILE A 49 3.07 5.33 -16.16
N ASP A 50 2.08 5.91 -15.47
CA ASP A 50 0.80 6.32 -16.07
C ASP A 50 1.02 7.39 -17.16
N ALA A 51 1.94 8.33 -16.92
CA ALA A 51 2.32 9.33 -17.93
C ALA A 51 2.94 8.71 -19.20
N ARG A 52 3.64 7.57 -19.08
CA ARG A 52 4.27 6.85 -20.20
C ARG A 52 3.34 5.84 -20.87
N GLN A 53 2.16 5.57 -20.30
CA GLN A 53 1.19 4.55 -20.76
C GLN A 53 1.81 3.15 -20.95
N ASP A 54 2.80 2.80 -20.11
CA ASP A 54 3.46 1.49 -20.15
C ASP A 54 2.66 0.45 -19.36
N ASN A 55 1.75 -0.24 -20.05
CA ASN A 55 0.85 -1.22 -19.44
C ASN A 55 1.61 -2.42 -18.81
N GLY A 56 2.73 -2.85 -19.38
CA GLY A 56 3.49 -3.99 -18.86
C GLY A 56 4.18 -3.66 -17.53
N MET A 57 4.72 -2.44 -17.41
CA MET A 57 5.24 -1.95 -16.14
C MET A 57 4.13 -1.71 -15.12
N MET A 58 2.95 -1.27 -15.57
CA MET A 58 1.79 -1.05 -14.72
C MET A 58 1.24 -2.35 -14.10
N GLU A 59 1.19 -3.46 -14.84
CA GLU A 59 0.78 -4.76 -14.28
C GLU A 59 1.73 -5.27 -13.19
N ARG A 60 3.05 -5.19 -13.45
CA ARG A 60 4.07 -5.55 -12.45
C ARG A 60 3.97 -4.68 -11.21
N PHE A 61 3.71 -3.40 -11.41
CA PHE A 61 3.51 -2.45 -10.35
C PHE A 61 2.27 -2.79 -9.50
N ALA A 62 1.15 -3.10 -10.15
CA ALA A 62 -0.08 -3.52 -9.49
C ALA A 62 0.12 -4.80 -8.66
N GLY A 63 0.88 -5.78 -9.16
CA GLY A 63 1.23 -6.99 -8.42
C GLY A 63 1.95 -6.71 -7.10
N LYS A 64 2.94 -5.80 -7.10
CA LYS A 64 3.63 -5.38 -5.87
C LYS A 64 2.69 -4.66 -4.90
N LEU A 65 1.81 -3.81 -5.42
CA LEU A 65 0.87 -3.06 -4.60
C LEU A 65 -0.16 -3.98 -3.93
N GLN A 66 -0.57 -5.04 -4.65
CA GLN A 66 -1.46 -6.06 -4.13
C GLN A 66 -0.79 -6.90 -3.03
N GLN A 67 0.50 -7.23 -3.17
CA GLN A 67 1.25 -7.91 -2.11
C GLN A 67 1.34 -7.06 -0.83
N MET A 68 1.67 -5.77 -0.96
CA MET A 68 1.67 -4.83 0.17
C MET A 68 0.29 -4.77 0.83
N ARG A 69 -0.78 -4.66 0.03
CA ARG A 69 -2.15 -4.65 0.53
C ARG A 69 -2.49 -5.90 1.32
N THR A 70 -2.16 -7.10 0.83
CA THR A 70 -2.38 -8.35 1.56
C THR A 70 -1.67 -8.33 2.91
N ARG A 71 -0.42 -7.87 2.96
CA ARG A 71 0.33 -7.80 4.22
C ARG A 71 -0.30 -6.81 5.21
N LEU A 72 -0.77 -5.66 4.72
CA LEU A 72 -1.49 -4.69 5.55
C LEU A 72 -2.82 -5.23 6.07
N ILE A 73 -3.56 -6.02 5.28
CA ILE A 73 -4.78 -6.69 5.75
C ILE A 73 -4.45 -7.65 6.88
N THR A 74 -3.44 -8.52 6.71
CA THR A 74 -3.03 -9.45 7.77
C THR A 74 -2.59 -8.71 9.03
N MET A 75 -1.82 -7.63 8.90
CA MET A 75 -1.42 -6.82 10.04
C MET A 75 -2.63 -6.18 10.74
N MET A 76 -3.59 -5.69 9.98
CA MET A 76 -4.84 -5.16 10.52
C MET A 76 -5.63 -6.22 11.29
N GLU A 77 -5.74 -7.43 10.73
CA GLU A 77 -6.41 -8.57 11.37
C GLU A 77 -5.71 -8.93 12.69
N ASP A 78 -4.39 -9.02 12.69
CA ASP A 78 -3.59 -9.29 13.89
C ASP A 78 -3.86 -8.23 14.98
N LEU A 79 -3.81 -6.94 14.61
CA LEU A 79 -4.04 -5.82 15.53
C LEU A 79 -5.49 -5.77 16.06
N LEU A 80 -6.47 -6.21 15.27
CA LEU A 80 -7.87 -6.28 15.70
C LEU A 80 -8.13 -7.48 16.62
N HIS A 81 -7.38 -8.57 16.46
CA HIS A 81 -7.51 -9.77 17.30
C HIS A 81 -6.76 -9.65 18.64
N THR A 82 -5.75 -8.79 18.74
CA THR A 82 -4.99 -8.55 19.97
C THR A 82 -5.50 -7.37 20.81
N ALA A 83 -6.39 -6.53 20.28
CA ALA A 83 -7.02 -5.39 20.97
C ALA A 83 -8.25 -5.77 21.80
#